data_AF-A0A1F3JMI2-F1
#
_entry.id   AF-A0A1F3JMI2-F1
#
_cell.length_a   1.000
_cell.length_b   1.000
_cell.length_c   1.000
_cell.angle_alpha   90.00
_cell.angle_beta   90.00
_cell.angle_gamma   90.00
#
_symmetry.space_group_name_H-M   'P 1'
#
loop_
_entity.id
_entity.type
_entity.pdbx_description
1 polymer ?
#
loop_
_entity_poly.entity_id
_entity_poly.type
_entity_poly.pdbx_seq_one_letter_code
_entity_poly.pdbx_strand_id
1 'polypeptide(L)'
;MKTTFKISVFVLMFFLTMNVSAQEKEPMKTMPLQISLVTPIGTNGMESWNTINNVSLNYFGAYSGGLSGFEASGFFNVLKSNMSGVQMAGFFNADMGKTVGAQFAGFVNYNHRYLNGAQFAGFVNVVNSQAESFQGAGFVNVTLGDMKGAQFAGFVNTVHGDMNGFQGAGFTNYSQGNHMGQISGFVNTNIGDLKGVQISGFANLNTGAVDGAQIAGFVNITKRLKGVQLGVFNYVDSLEDGLPIGVLSIVRNGYRVFELGTTESLYGMVSFKIGTKKFYNILSAGMAVRNDKLLWSYGYGIGTQVAIGAKADLNFEGLVYHVNEDEWQDNKLNLLNKIQVLASWNFSNGMSLFGGPSFNGVVSDLKQGDTQTDNSSIPPYSVWKKTYSNGTQVVLYPGFSMGVRF
;
A
#
# COMPACT_ATOMS: atom_id res chain seq x y z
N MET A 1 8.04 14.30 4.85
CA MET A 1 9.20 13.43 4.56
C MET A 1 10.52 13.85 5.22
N LYS A 2 10.82 15.14 5.45
CA LYS A 2 12.11 15.55 6.06
C LYS A 2 12.19 15.37 7.60
N THR A 3 11.08 15.12 8.29
CA THR A 3 11.03 15.10 9.77
C THR A 3 11.18 13.70 10.36
N THR A 4 10.61 12.67 9.73
CA THR A 4 10.80 11.26 10.12
C THR A 4 12.25 10.80 9.92
N PHE A 5 12.91 11.31 8.87
CA PHE A 5 14.34 11.10 8.64
C PHE A 5 15.22 11.61 9.80
N LYS A 6 14.81 12.69 10.50
CA LYS A 6 15.59 13.25 11.60
C LYS A 6 15.56 12.42 12.88
N ILE A 7 14.48 11.67 13.13
CA ILE A 7 14.38 10.82 14.33
C ILE A 7 15.24 9.56 14.17
N SER A 8 15.22 8.94 12.98
CA SER A 8 16.12 7.84 12.64
C SER A 8 17.59 8.27 12.69
N VAL A 9 17.91 9.48 12.21
CA VAL A 9 19.27 10.05 12.28
C VAL A 9 19.70 10.36 13.72
N PHE A 10 18.78 10.73 14.63
CA PHE A 10 19.16 11.00 16.03
C PHE A 10 19.50 9.73 16.81
N VAL A 11 18.76 8.64 16.57
CA VAL A 11 19.11 7.31 17.10
C VAL A 11 20.41 6.82 16.46
N LEU A 12 20.61 7.01 15.15
CA LEU A 12 21.84 6.66 14.45
C LEU A 12 23.05 7.48 14.95
N MET A 13 22.87 8.77 15.21
CA MET A 13 23.93 9.68 15.68
C MET A 13 24.40 9.36 17.09
N PHE A 14 23.53 8.85 17.97
CA PHE A 14 23.94 8.40 19.30
C PHE A 14 24.86 7.15 19.24
N PHE A 15 24.77 6.34 18.19
CA PHE A 15 25.62 5.15 17.99
C PHE A 15 26.83 5.39 17.05
N LEU A 16 26.78 6.39 16.18
CA LEU A 16 27.88 6.78 15.27
C LEU A 16 29.10 7.40 15.97
N THR A 17 28.99 7.80 17.24
CA THR A 17 30.13 8.35 18.00
C THR A 17 31.11 7.28 18.49
N MET A 18 30.84 5.99 18.27
CA MET A 18 31.79 4.90 18.57
C MET A 18 32.68 4.57 17.36
N ASN A 19 33.35 5.57 16.79
CA ASN A 19 34.43 5.35 15.84
C ASN A 19 35.75 5.18 16.63
N VAL A 20 36.11 3.94 16.94
CA VAL A 20 37.45 3.62 17.46
C VAL A 20 38.17 2.75 16.44
N SER A 21 39.28 3.30 15.95
CA SER A 21 40.20 2.72 14.97
C SER A 21 40.62 1.30 15.29
N ALA A 22 40.74 0.48 14.24
CA ALA A 22 41.22 -0.89 14.29
C ALA A 22 42.69 -0.94 14.74
N GLN A 23 42.95 -1.64 15.85
CA GLN A 23 44.28 -1.95 16.36
C GLN A 23 44.56 -3.46 16.14
N GLU A 24 45.81 -3.78 15.80
CA GLU A 24 46.29 -5.14 15.45
C GLU A 24 45.83 -6.20 16.46
N LYS A 25 45.37 -7.34 15.95
CA LYS A 25 44.76 -8.42 16.76
C LYS A 25 45.83 -9.34 17.33
N GLU A 26 46.11 -9.21 18.62
CA GLU A 26 46.60 -10.36 19.38
C GLU A 26 45.57 -11.51 19.31
N PRO A 27 46.01 -12.79 19.29
CA PRO A 27 45.10 -13.91 19.29
C PRO A 27 44.27 -13.92 20.58
N MET A 28 42.95 -13.82 20.45
CA MET A 28 42.03 -13.84 21.59
C MET A 28 42.11 -15.17 22.31
N LYS A 29 42.11 -15.13 23.65
CA LYS A 29 42.10 -16.32 24.50
C LYS A 29 40.69 -16.89 24.61
N THR A 30 40.53 -18.21 24.53
CA THR A 30 39.24 -18.85 24.80
C THR A 30 39.14 -19.26 26.26
N MET A 31 38.03 -18.90 26.92
CA MET A 31 37.73 -19.29 28.29
C MET A 31 36.42 -20.08 28.35
N PRO A 32 36.39 -21.22 29.07
CA PRO A 32 35.18 -22.04 29.15
C PRO A 32 34.05 -21.35 29.93
N LEU A 33 34.39 -20.56 30.96
CA LEU A 33 33.43 -19.92 31.85
C LEU A 33 33.90 -18.53 32.28
N GLN A 34 33.01 -17.54 32.15
CA GLN A 34 33.10 -16.23 32.76
C GLN A 34 31.95 -16.05 33.75
N ILE A 35 32.30 -15.66 34.98
CA ILE A 35 31.33 -15.14 35.96
C ILE A 35 31.79 -13.73 36.34
N SER A 36 30.92 -12.73 36.19
CA SER A 36 31.26 -11.35 36.55
C SER A 36 30.11 -10.61 37.22
N LEU A 37 30.44 -9.62 38.05
CA LEU A 37 29.49 -8.61 38.50
C LEU A 37 29.25 -7.62 37.36
N VAL A 38 30.33 -6.97 36.94
CA VAL A 38 30.43 -6.10 35.77
C VAL A 38 31.87 -6.15 35.29
N THR A 39 32.17 -6.24 33.99
CA THR A 39 33.57 -6.13 33.52
C THR A 39 34.20 -4.84 34.05
N PRO A 40 35.39 -4.86 34.68
CA PRO A 40 36.34 -6.00 34.81
C PRO A 40 36.23 -6.84 36.10
N ILE A 41 35.26 -6.61 36.97
CA ILE A 41 35.05 -7.34 38.23
C ILE A 41 34.46 -8.74 37.93
N GLY A 42 35.33 -9.71 37.65
CA GLY A 42 34.96 -11.11 37.36
C GLY A 42 36.15 -12.02 37.11
N THR A 43 35.89 -13.27 36.72
CA THR A 43 36.92 -14.31 36.53
C THR A 43 37.96 -13.97 35.47
N ASN A 44 37.59 -13.19 34.45
CA ASN A 44 38.50 -12.79 33.36
C ASN A 44 39.18 -11.43 33.61
N GLY A 45 38.79 -10.68 34.63
CA GLY A 45 39.44 -9.42 34.99
C GLY A 45 39.52 -8.41 33.84
N MET A 46 40.67 -7.74 33.76
CA MET A 46 41.01 -6.82 32.67
C MET A 46 41.22 -7.52 31.32
N GLU A 47 41.34 -8.85 31.26
CA GLU A 47 41.54 -9.58 29.99
C GLU A 47 40.23 -9.90 29.27
N SER A 48 39.08 -9.56 29.86
CA SER A 48 37.75 -9.86 29.29
C SER A 48 37.61 -9.34 27.84
N TRP A 49 38.15 -8.14 27.55
CA TRP A 49 38.10 -7.53 26.19
C TRP A 49 38.86 -8.30 25.11
N ASN A 50 39.79 -9.19 25.48
CA ASN A 50 40.56 -10.04 24.56
C ASN A 50 40.22 -11.53 24.74
N THR A 51 39.07 -11.84 25.34
CA THR A 51 38.65 -13.20 25.65
C THR A 51 37.38 -13.59 24.88
N ILE A 52 37.37 -14.78 24.29
CA ILE A 52 36.18 -15.45 23.77
C ILE A 52 35.64 -16.40 24.84
N ASN A 53 34.40 -16.20 25.28
CA ASN A 53 33.79 -17.05 26.30
C ASN A 53 32.90 -18.12 25.67
N ASN A 54 32.91 -19.34 26.21
CA ASN A 54 31.89 -20.35 25.87
C ASN A 54 30.63 -20.15 26.70
N VAL A 55 30.78 -19.83 27.99
CA VAL A 55 29.68 -19.47 28.88
C VAL A 55 30.04 -18.18 29.61
N SER A 56 29.19 -17.16 29.56
CA SER A 56 29.38 -15.85 30.19
C SER A 56 28.15 -15.47 31.00
N LEU A 57 28.25 -15.47 32.33
CA LEU A 57 27.16 -15.13 33.24
C LEU A 57 27.53 -13.85 34.01
N ASN A 58 26.78 -12.78 33.79
CA ASN A 58 27.09 -11.49 34.39
C ASN A 58 25.90 -10.94 35.17
N TYR A 59 26.12 -10.55 36.42
CA TYR A 59 25.03 -10.03 37.26
C TYR A 59 24.50 -8.70 36.70
N PHE A 60 25.39 -7.79 36.32
CA PHE A 60 25.03 -6.51 35.71
C PHE A 60 25.36 -6.49 34.20
N GLY A 61 26.60 -6.75 33.80
CA GLY A 61 26.93 -6.80 32.37
C GLY A 61 28.37 -7.07 32.04
N ALA A 62 28.67 -7.34 30.78
CA ALA A 62 30.03 -7.62 30.33
C ALA A 62 30.42 -6.88 29.06
N TYR A 63 31.70 -6.53 29.00
CA TYR A 63 32.43 -6.16 27.79
C TYR A 63 33.49 -7.23 27.53
N SER A 64 33.33 -8.03 26.47
CA SER A 64 34.27 -9.12 26.17
C SER A 64 34.73 -9.17 24.71
N GLY A 65 35.75 -9.97 24.44
CA GLY A 65 36.31 -10.15 23.11
C GLY A 65 35.31 -10.81 22.16
N GLY A 66 34.63 -11.88 22.58
CA GLY A 66 33.62 -12.56 21.78
C GLY A 66 32.89 -13.66 22.54
N LEU A 67 31.96 -14.32 21.85
CA LEU A 67 31.14 -15.41 22.41
C LEU A 67 31.13 -16.62 21.48
N SER A 68 31.29 -17.82 22.05
CA SER A 68 31.17 -19.11 21.38
C SER A 68 30.34 -20.08 22.24
N GLY A 69 29.09 -19.72 22.50
CA GLY A 69 28.17 -20.54 23.29
C GLY A 69 27.01 -19.71 23.87
N PHE A 70 27.02 -19.44 25.17
CA PHE A 70 25.91 -18.80 25.87
C PHE A 70 26.37 -17.60 26.71
N GLU A 71 25.68 -16.46 26.58
CA GLU A 71 25.89 -15.29 27.41
C GLU A 71 24.57 -14.74 27.96
N ALA A 72 24.54 -14.46 29.27
CA ALA A 72 23.40 -13.84 29.93
C ALA A 72 23.86 -12.76 30.91
N SER A 73 23.24 -11.58 30.79
CA SER A 73 23.51 -10.42 31.64
C SER A 73 22.25 -9.76 32.15
N GLY A 74 22.28 -9.26 33.39
CA GLY A 74 21.18 -8.52 33.98
C GLY A 74 20.83 -7.21 33.24
N PHE A 75 21.83 -6.50 32.69
CA PHE A 75 21.64 -5.23 32.01
C PHE A 75 22.23 -5.21 30.60
N PHE A 76 23.51 -5.52 30.41
CA PHE A 76 24.15 -5.36 29.09
C PHE A 76 25.18 -6.42 28.70
N ASN A 77 25.28 -6.70 27.40
CA ASN A 77 26.41 -7.41 26.80
C ASN A 77 27.01 -6.60 25.67
N VAL A 78 28.34 -6.52 25.61
CA VAL A 78 29.08 -5.91 24.51
C VAL A 78 30.20 -6.84 24.07
N LEU A 79 30.21 -7.22 22.79
CA LEU A 79 31.25 -8.03 22.18
C LEU A 79 32.06 -7.22 21.17
N LYS A 80 33.37 -7.14 21.38
CA LYS A 80 34.31 -6.47 20.45
C LYS A 80 34.46 -7.21 19.12
N SER A 81 34.21 -8.52 19.10
CA SER A 81 34.37 -9.41 17.95
C SER A 81 33.09 -10.20 17.69
N ASN A 82 33.22 -11.44 17.21
CA ASN A 82 32.11 -12.25 16.77
C ASN A 82 31.32 -12.87 17.93
N MET A 83 30.05 -13.11 17.66
CA MET A 83 29.11 -13.86 18.48
C MET A 83 28.71 -15.12 17.72
N SER A 84 28.87 -16.27 18.35
CA SER A 84 28.35 -17.56 17.89
C SER A 84 27.59 -18.21 19.04
N GLY A 85 26.27 -18.33 18.93
CA GLY A 85 25.42 -18.97 19.95
C GLY A 85 24.24 -18.10 20.41
N VAL A 86 24.04 -17.96 21.72
CA VAL A 86 22.89 -17.27 22.31
C VAL A 86 23.35 -16.19 23.29
N GLN A 87 22.82 -14.98 23.13
CA GLN A 87 23.17 -13.83 23.97
C GLN A 87 21.89 -13.14 24.49
N MET A 88 21.82 -12.93 25.80
CA MET A 88 20.65 -12.38 26.48
C MET A 88 21.04 -11.22 27.39
N ALA A 89 20.33 -10.09 27.30
CA ALA A 89 20.52 -8.94 28.18
C ALA A 89 19.18 -8.34 28.62
N GLY A 90 19.11 -7.88 29.86
CA GLY A 90 17.92 -7.17 30.35
C GLY A 90 17.67 -5.83 29.65
N PHE A 91 18.71 -5.14 29.17
CA PHE A 91 18.58 -3.87 28.44
C PHE A 91 19.12 -3.96 27.02
N PHE A 92 20.43 -4.23 26.83
CA PHE A 92 21.00 -4.24 25.48
C PHE A 92 22.10 -5.26 25.19
N ASN A 93 22.16 -5.73 23.94
CA ASN A 93 23.27 -6.47 23.37
C ASN A 93 23.91 -5.64 22.25
N ALA A 94 25.24 -5.57 22.19
CA ALA A 94 25.98 -4.88 21.14
C ALA A 94 27.17 -5.70 20.63
N ASP A 95 27.10 -6.16 19.39
CA ASP A 95 28.15 -6.96 18.75
C ASP A 95 28.84 -6.18 17.64
N MET A 96 30.16 -5.99 17.75
CA MET A 96 30.95 -5.27 16.76
C MET A 96 31.42 -6.16 15.59
N GLY A 97 31.35 -7.48 15.77
CA GLY A 97 31.70 -8.48 14.77
C GLY A 97 30.49 -9.07 14.02
N LYS A 98 30.66 -10.29 13.51
CA LYS A 98 29.58 -11.09 12.94
C LYS A 98 28.81 -11.80 14.05
N THR A 99 27.50 -11.89 13.91
CA THR A 99 26.63 -12.60 14.84
C THR A 99 25.98 -13.77 14.13
N VAL A 100 26.20 -14.97 14.63
CA VAL A 100 25.59 -16.21 14.16
C VAL A 100 24.86 -16.86 15.34
N GLY A 101 23.53 -16.81 15.33
CA GLY A 101 22.72 -17.37 16.40
C GLY A 101 21.57 -16.47 16.82
N ALA A 102 21.26 -16.42 18.12
CA ALA A 102 20.08 -15.74 18.66
C ALA A 102 20.43 -14.67 19.70
N GLN A 103 19.85 -13.48 19.55
CA GLN A 103 19.98 -12.38 20.50
C GLN A 103 18.63 -11.97 21.09
N PHE A 104 18.61 -11.76 22.40
CA PHE A 104 17.43 -11.32 23.15
C PHE A 104 17.79 -10.13 24.03
N ALA A 105 17.09 -9.01 23.85
CA ALA A 105 17.27 -7.82 24.68
C ALA A 105 15.93 -7.25 25.14
N GLY A 106 15.87 -6.76 26.38
CA GLY A 106 14.69 -6.05 26.86
C GLY A 106 14.46 -4.72 26.13
N PHE A 107 15.51 -4.08 25.59
CA PHE A 107 15.38 -2.81 24.88
C PHE A 107 16.02 -2.81 23.49
N VAL A 108 17.34 -3.04 23.38
CA VAL A 108 18.08 -2.89 22.12
C VAL A 108 18.98 -4.08 21.81
N ASN A 109 18.92 -4.59 20.58
CA ASN A 109 20.03 -5.35 20.02
C ASN A 109 20.69 -4.57 18.89
N TYR A 110 22.02 -4.56 18.86
CA TYR A 110 22.82 -3.86 17.86
C TYR A 110 23.92 -4.77 17.30
N ASN A 111 24.01 -4.84 15.98
CA ASN A 111 25.03 -5.61 15.27
C ASN A 111 25.70 -4.69 14.25
N HIS A 112 27.00 -4.47 14.41
CA HIS A 112 27.75 -3.59 13.53
C HIS A 112 27.96 -4.22 12.14
N ARG A 113 28.08 -5.55 12.06
CA ARG A 113 28.30 -6.27 10.80
C ARG A 113 27.14 -7.21 10.47
N TYR A 114 27.47 -8.41 10.01
CA TYR A 114 26.55 -9.40 9.50
C TYR A 114 25.79 -10.11 10.62
N LEU A 115 24.47 -10.26 10.46
CA LEU A 115 23.63 -11.08 11.33
C LEU A 115 23.10 -12.30 10.54
N ASN A 116 23.33 -13.50 11.05
CA ASN A 116 22.67 -14.72 10.61
C ASN A 116 21.98 -15.40 11.80
N GLY A 117 20.66 -15.53 11.76
CA GLY A 117 19.88 -16.18 12.81
C GLY A 117 18.64 -15.38 13.24
N ALA A 118 18.52 -15.06 14.52
CA ALA A 118 17.33 -14.40 15.06
C ALA A 118 17.65 -13.30 16.08
N GLN A 119 16.85 -12.24 16.10
CA GLN A 119 17.05 -11.09 16.97
C GLN A 119 15.71 -10.59 17.51
N PHE A 120 15.58 -10.51 18.84
CA PHE A 120 14.36 -10.11 19.52
C PHE A 120 14.64 -8.99 20.53
N ALA A 121 14.00 -7.84 20.35
CA ALA A 121 14.14 -6.69 21.23
C ALA A 121 12.78 -6.15 21.69
N GLY A 122 12.69 -5.71 22.95
CA GLY A 122 11.49 -5.01 23.41
C GLY A 122 11.26 -3.66 22.71
N PHE A 123 12.31 -3.02 22.17
CA PHE A 123 12.18 -1.73 21.49
C PHE A 123 12.81 -1.73 20.08
N VAL A 124 14.13 -1.92 19.94
CA VAL A 124 14.82 -1.75 18.65
C VAL A 124 15.82 -2.87 18.35
N ASN A 125 15.81 -3.35 17.12
CA ASN A 125 16.92 -4.10 16.54
C ASN A 125 17.60 -3.25 15.46
N VAL A 126 18.94 -3.23 15.46
CA VAL A 126 19.75 -2.56 14.44
C VAL A 126 20.83 -3.49 13.90
N VAL A 127 20.88 -3.63 12.57
CA VAL A 127 21.96 -4.28 11.84
C VAL A 127 22.54 -3.30 10.84
N ASN A 128 23.78 -2.87 11.03
CA ASN A 128 24.42 -1.86 10.19
C ASN A 128 24.90 -2.38 8.82
N SER A 129 24.76 -3.69 8.55
CA SER A 129 25.17 -4.33 7.30
C SER A 129 24.07 -5.28 6.81
N GLN A 130 24.45 -6.46 6.33
CA GLN A 130 23.53 -7.47 5.81
C GLN A 130 22.96 -8.37 6.92
N ALA A 131 21.73 -8.85 6.71
CA ALA A 131 21.05 -9.74 7.64
C ALA A 131 20.38 -10.93 6.93
N GLU A 132 20.77 -12.16 7.26
CA GLU A 132 20.00 -13.38 6.96
C GLU A 132 19.28 -13.81 8.24
N SER A 133 18.14 -13.20 8.55
CA SER A 133 17.56 -13.35 9.89
C SER A 133 16.05 -13.17 9.99
N PHE A 134 15.53 -13.65 11.13
CA PHE A 134 14.22 -13.28 11.66
C PHE A 134 14.41 -12.18 12.73
N GLN A 135 13.80 -11.02 12.54
CA GLN A 135 13.86 -9.91 13.50
C GLN A 135 12.48 -9.58 14.06
N GLY A 136 12.37 -9.51 15.38
CA GLY A 136 11.18 -9.08 16.10
C GLY A 136 11.49 -7.93 17.04
N ALA A 137 10.79 -6.80 16.90
CA ALA A 137 10.94 -5.64 17.77
C ALA A 137 9.59 -5.09 18.23
N GLY A 138 9.51 -4.61 19.48
CA GLY A 138 8.32 -3.91 19.95
C GLY A 138 8.08 -2.58 19.21
N PHE A 139 9.12 -1.92 18.70
CA PHE A 139 8.99 -0.63 18.03
C PHE A 139 9.64 -0.59 16.63
N VAL A 140 10.95 -0.83 16.50
CA VAL A 140 11.65 -0.65 15.21
C VAL A 140 12.64 -1.77 14.89
N ASN A 141 12.65 -2.24 13.64
CA ASN A 141 13.80 -2.97 13.08
C ASN A 141 14.48 -2.14 11.99
N VAL A 142 15.82 -2.08 12.03
CA VAL A 142 16.65 -1.37 11.05
C VAL A 142 17.72 -2.31 10.49
N THR A 143 17.76 -2.48 9.18
CA THR A 143 18.88 -3.10 8.46
C THR A 143 19.41 -2.09 7.43
N LEU A 144 20.70 -1.75 7.47
CA LEU A 144 21.31 -0.77 6.57
C LEU A 144 21.84 -1.37 5.25
N GLY A 145 21.92 -2.70 5.16
CA GLY A 145 22.24 -3.42 3.92
C GLY A 145 21.09 -4.30 3.45
N ASP A 146 21.44 -5.35 2.72
CA ASP A 146 20.47 -6.35 2.23
C ASP A 146 19.94 -7.22 3.36
N MET A 147 18.68 -7.60 3.25
CA MET A 147 18.04 -8.52 4.17
C MET A 147 17.38 -9.69 3.45
N LYS A 148 17.60 -10.88 3.99
CA LYS A 148 16.88 -12.09 3.63
C LYS A 148 16.24 -12.67 4.88
N GLY A 149 14.93 -12.91 4.84
CA GLY A 149 14.18 -13.40 5.99
C GLY A 149 12.95 -12.56 6.30
N ALA A 150 12.70 -12.25 7.58
CA ALA A 150 11.48 -11.53 7.96
C ALA A 150 11.74 -10.51 9.08
N GLN A 151 11.07 -9.35 8.98
CA GLN A 151 11.05 -8.31 10.03
C GLN A 151 9.64 -8.07 10.52
N PHE A 152 9.46 -8.08 11.83
CA PHE A 152 8.20 -7.75 12.50
C PHE A 152 8.44 -6.67 13.55
N ALA A 153 7.72 -5.55 13.42
CA ALA A 153 7.83 -4.42 14.35
C ALA A 153 6.47 -3.87 14.75
N GLY A 154 6.33 -3.41 15.99
CA GLY A 154 5.12 -2.70 16.42
C GLY A 154 4.90 -1.37 15.69
N PHE A 155 5.97 -0.73 15.18
CA PHE A 155 5.86 0.57 14.50
C PHE A 155 6.51 0.58 13.10
N VAL A 156 7.83 0.39 13.00
CA VAL A 156 8.56 0.58 11.72
C VAL A 156 9.54 -0.56 11.42
N ASN A 157 9.56 -1.02 10.17
CA ASN A 157 10.70 -1.77 9.62
C ASN A 157 11.38 -0.97 8.51
N THR A 158 12.71 -1.02 8.44
CA THR A 158 13.48 -0.41 7.36
C THR A 158 14.62 -1.31 6.89
N VAL A 159 14.77 -1.44 5.58
CA VAL A 159 15.89 -2.11 4.90
C VAL A 159 16.45 -1.16 3.83
N HIS A 160 17.74 -0.79 3.91
CA HIS A 160 18.37 0.13 2.94
C HIS A 160 19.04 -0.59 1.74
N GLY A 161 18.66 -1.85 1.50
CA GLY A 161 19.08 -2.68 0.37
C GLY A 161 17.95 -3.61 -0.08
N ASP A 162 18.32 -4.69 -0.77
CA ASP A 162 17.36 -5.69 -1.23
C ASP A 162 16.72 -6.41 -0.02
N MET A 163 15.39 -6.56 -0.04
CA MET A 163 14.63 -7.29 0.96
C MET A 163 14.02 -8.55 0.34
N ASN A 164 14.82 -9.63 0.33
CA ASN A 164 14.39 -10.95 -0.08
C ASN A 164 13.61 -11.64 1.05
N GLY A 165 12.39 -11.18 1.25
CA GLY A 165 11.53 -11.69 2.29
C GLY A 165 10.36 -10.78 2.65
N PHE A 166 9.92 -10.85 3.90
CA PHE A 166 8.67 -10.24 4.35
C PHE A 166 8.86 -9.19 5.44
N GLN A 167 8.18 -8.04 5.32
CA GLN A 167 8.13 -7.01 6.36
C GLN A 167 6.69 -6.81 6.88
N GLY A 168 6.51 -6.88 8.21
CA GLY A 168 5.25 -6.63 8.90
C GLY A 168 5.40 -5.55 9.96
N ALA A 169 4.66 -4.44 9.84
CA ALA A 169 4.75 -3.33 10.80
C ALA A 169 3.38 -2.79 11.22
N GLY A 170 3.25 -2.33 12.46
CA GLY A 170 2.03 -1.64 12.88
C GLY A 170 1.78 -0.32 12.16
N PHE A 171 2.82 0.38 11.69
CA PHE A 171 2.68 1.68 11.03
C PHE A 171 3.32 1.75 9.64
N THR A 172 4.62 1.51 9.50
CA THR A 172 5.31 1.69 8.20
C THR A 172 6.38 0.66 7.91
N ASN A 173 6.44 0.21 6.66
CA ASN A 173 7.60 -0.50 6.12
C ASN A 173 8.30 0.36 5.05
N TYR A 174 9.62 0.32 5.05
CA TYR A 174 10.47 0.95 4.06
C TYR A 174 11.53 -0.02 3.54
N SER A 175 11.73 0.00 2.23
CA SER A 175 12.79 -0.75 1.57
C SER A 175 13.39 0.02 0.38
N GLN A 176 14.68 -0.19 0.14
CA GLN A 176 15.39 0.37 -1.01
C GLN A 176 16.05 -0.76 -1.80
N GLY A 177 15.36 -1.26 -2.82
CA GLY A 177 15.81 -2.36 -3.65
C GLY A 177 14.66 -3.26 -4.06
N ASN A 178 14.97 -4.52 -4.36
CA ASN A 178 13.97 -5.53 -4.68
C ASN A 178 13.29 -6.02 -3.40
N HIS A 179 11.97 -6.16 -3.42
CA HIS A 179 11.17 -6.57 -2.26
C HIS A 179 10.21 -7.72 -2.60
N MET A 180 10.03 -8.69 -1.70
CA MET A 180 9.08 -9.80 -1.92
C MET A 180 7.67 -9.52 -1.34
N GLY A 181 7.53 -9.02 -0.11
CA GLY A 181 6.20 -8.58 0.34
C GLY A 181 6.14 -7.82 1.66
N GLN A 182 5.23 -6.86 1.78
CA GLN A 182 5.15 -5.97 2.94
C GLN A 182 3.70 -5.69 3.35
N ILE A 183 3.46 -5.69 4.66
CA ILE A 183 2.16 -5.38 5.27
C ILE A 183 2.35 -4.35 6.37
N SER A 184 1.59 -3.25 6.32
CA SER A 184 1.59 -2.25 7.39
C SER A 184 0.21 -1.70 7.74
N GLY A 185 0.06 -1.13 8.93
CA GLY A 185 -1.18 -0.45 9.32
C GLY A 185 -1.41 0.88 8.59
N PHE A 186 -0.37 1.54 8.07
CA PHE A 186 -0.51 2.86 7.45
C PHE A 186 0.14 2.98 6.06
N VAL A 187 1.48 2.91 5.96
CA VAL A 187 2.20 3.16 4.70
C VAL A 187 3.27 2.11 4.42
N ASN A 188 3.31 1.62 3.19
CA ASN A 188 4.41 0.83 2.67
C ASN A 188 5.12 1.61 1.56
N THR A 189 6.46 1.69 1.63
CA THR A 189 7.28 2.33 0.60
C THR A 189 8.38 1.37 0.13
N ASN A 190 8.43 1.10 -1.18
CA ASN A 190 9.52 0.37 -1.81
C ASN A 190 10.17 1.22 -2.91
N ILE A 191 11.47 1.45 -2.80
CA ILE A 191 12.27 2.11 -3.82
C ILE A 191 12.97 1.06 -4.69
N GLY A 192 12.19 0.39 -5.55
CA GLY A 192 12.69 -0.64 -6.45
C GLY A 192 11.56 -1.50 -7.00
N ASP A 193 11.87 -2.73 -7.41
CA ASP A 193 10.87 -3.67 -7.91
C ASP A 193 10.29 -4.49 -6.73
N LEU A 194 8.99 -4.81 -6.81
CA LEU A 194 8.30 -5.62 -5.82
C LEU A 194 7.67 -6.84 -6.49
N LYS A 195 7.97 -8.03 -5.98
CA LYS A 195 7.41 -9.29 -6.45
C LYS A 195 6.63 -9.99 -5.34
N GLY A 196 5.32 -9.75 -5.30
CA GLY A 196 4.42 -10.30 -4.30
C GLY A 196 3.36 -9.29 -3.86
N VAL A 197 3.15 -9.15 -2.55
CA VAL A 197 2.04 -8.36 -2.00
C VAL A 197 2.51 -7.11 -1.26
N GLN A 198 1.81 -6.01 -1.45
CA GLN A 198 1.99 -4.75 -0.73
C GLN A 198 0.63 -4.34 -0.14
N ILE A 199 0.44 -4.46 1.18
CA ILE A 199 -0.85 -4.21 1.82
C ILE A 199 -0.72 -3.15 2.91
N SER A 200 -1.49 -2.07 2.83
CA SER A 200 -1.48 -1.01 3.83
C SER A 200 -2.86 -0.46 4.16
N GLY A 201 -3.02 0.11 5.35
CA GLY A 201 -4.27 0.79 5.71
C GLY A 201 -4.51 2.08 4.91
N PHE A 202 -3.46 2.80 4.51
CA PHE A 202 -3.59 4.07 3.80
C PHE A 202 -2.94 4.09 2.42
N ALA A 203 -1.62 3.87 2.30
CA ALA A 203 -0.94 3.99 1.02
C ALA A 203 0.20 3.01 0.75
N ASN A 204 0.24 2.50 -0.48
CA ASN A 204 1.35 1.71 -1.02
C ASN A 204 2.05 2.51 -2.12
N LEU A 205 3.35 2.73 -1.95
CA LEU A 205 4.20 3.48 -2.89
C LEU A 205 5.31 2.57 -3.40
N ASN A 206 5.42 2.43 -4.72
CA ASN A 206 6.47 1.64 -5.37
C ASN A 206 7.08 2.43 -6.53
N THR A 207 8.41 2.63 -6.53
CA THR A 207 9.07 3.41 -7.60
C THR A 207 9.54 2.57 -8.79
N GLY A 208 9.36 1.25 -8.75
CA GLY A 208 9.72 0.33 -9.84
C GLY A 208 8.50 -0.45 -10.36
N ALA A 209 8.73 -1.71 -10.74
CA ALA A 209 7.68 -2.64 -11.11
C ALA A 209 7.03 -3.29 -9.90
N VAL A 210 5.75 -3.64 -10.02
CA VAL A 210 5.05 -4.56 -9.12
C VAL A 210 4.58 -5.75 -9.95
N ASP A 211 5.08 -6.94 -9.63
CA ASP A 211 4.53 -8.22 -10.10
C ASP A 211 3.78 -8.87 -8.92
N GLY A 212 2.46 -8.65 -8.86
CA GLY A 212 1.59 -9.13 -7.78
C GLY A 212 0.44 -8.18 -7.43
N ALA A 213 0.26 -7.87 -6.15
CA ALA A 213 -0.91 -7.11 -5.68
C ALA A 213 -0.52 -5.93 -4.77
N GLN A 214 -1.12 -4.75 -4.99
CA GLN A 214 -1.09 -3.63 -4.04
C GLN A 214 -2.51 -3.35 -3.55
N ILE A 215 -2.72 -3.40 -2.23
CA ILE A 215 -4.03 -3.17 -1.60
C ILE A 215 -3.86 -2.08 -0.55
N ALA A 216 -4.54 -0.96 -0.73
CA ALA A 216 -4.49 0.19 0.16
C ALA A 216 -5.89 0.72 0.43
N GLY A 217 -6.15 1.18 1.66
CA GLY A 217 -7.42 1.83 1.96
C GLY A 217 -7.64 3.13 1.18
N PHE A 218 -6.57 3.80 0.74
CA PHE A 218 -6.67 5.05 0.01
C PHE A 218 -5.91 5.06 -1.33
N VAL A 219 -4.58 4.93 -1.33
CA VAL A 219 -3.76 5.20 -2.52
C VAL A 219 -2.80 4.06 -2.84
N ASN A 220 -2.78 3.61 -4.10
CA ASN A 220 -1.69 2.78 -4.65
C ASN A 220 -0.99 3.51 -5.80
N ILE A 221 0.34 3.55 -5.78
CA ILE A 221 1.15 4.16 -6.83
C ILE A 221 2.27 3.19 -7.22
N THR A 222 2.39 2.90 -8.53
CA THR A 222 3.53 2.16 -9.09
C THR A 222 3.93 2.70 -10.46
N LYS A 223 5.20 2.49 -10.85
CA LYS A 223 5.64 2.80 -12.22
C LYS A 223 5.19 1.73 -13.20
N ARG A 224 5.46 0.46 -12.90
CA ARG A 224 4.99 -0.66 -13.74
C ARG A 224 4.12 -1.60 -12.93
N LEU A 225 3.03 -2.06 -13.53
CA LEU A 225 2.13 -3.01 -12.89
C LEU A 225 1.93 -4.24 -13.77
N LYS A 226 2.22 -5.40 -13.18
CA LYS A 226 1.75 -6.71 -13.59
C LYS A 226 0.97 -7.32 -12.41
N GLY A 227 -0.36 -7.34 -12.50
CA GLY A 227 -1.25 -7.80 -11.44
C GLY A 227 -2.29 -6.75 -11.02
N VAL A 228 -2.63 -6.65 -9.74
CA VAL A 228 -3.83 -5.92 -9.29
C VAL A 228 -3.47 -4.77 -8.35
N GLN A 229 -4.15 -3.62 -8.51
CA GLN A 229 -4.22 -2.59 -7.48
C GLN A 229 -5.65 -2.46 -6.98
N LEU A 230 -5.84 -2.36 -5.66
CA LEU A 230 -7.14 -2.10 -5.05
C LEU A 230 -7.01 -0.96 -4.04
N GLY A 231 -7.76 0.11 -4.26
CA GLY A 231 -7.80 1.27 -3.38
C GLY A 231 -8.73 2.34 -3.91
N VAL A 232 -8.95 3.43 -3.16
CA VAL A 232 -9.79 4.54 -3.63
C VAL A 232 -9.18 5.17 -4.87
N PHE A 233 -7.86 5.42 -4.83
CA PHE A 233 -7.07 6.00 -5.91
C PHE A 233 -5.95 5.04 -6.31
N ASN A 234 -5.86 4.75 -7.60
CA ASN A 234 -4.79 3.94 -8.16
C ASN A 234 -4.10 4.70 -9.28
N TYR A 235 -2.77 4.67 -9.26
CA TYR A 235 -1.95 5.25 -10.32
C TYR A 235 -0.91 4.23 -10.80
N VAL A 236 -0.89 4.05 -12.12
CA VAL A 236 0.08 3.22 -12.85
C VAL A 236 0.65 4.02 -14.03
N ASP A 237 1.96 4.17 -14.10
CA ASP A 237 2.60 4.82 -15.26
C ASP A 237 2.53 3.92 -16.52
N SER A 238 2.91 2.66 -16.40
CA SER A 238 2.84 1.66 -17.47
C SER A 238 2.22 0.35 -16.99
N LEU A 239 1.14 -0.07 -17.63
CA LEU A 239 0.47 -1.34 -17.34
C LEU A 239 0.97 -2.42 -18.29
N GLU A 240 1.57 -3.49 -17.76
CA GLU A 240 2.02 -4.63 -18.55
C GLU A 240 0.88 -5.64 -18.74
N ASP A 241 0.35 -6.17 -17.63
CA ASP A 241 -0.90 -6.92 -17.60
C ASP A 241 -1.49 -6.80 -16.20
N GLY A 242 -2.63 -6.14 -16.06
CA GLY A 242 -3.17 -5.93 -14.74
C GLY A 242 -4.50 -5.22 -14.68
N LEU A 243 -4.92 -4.94 -13.45
CA LEU A 243 -6.23 -4.40 -13.14
C LEU A 243 -6.15 -3.47 -11.90
N PRO A 244 -6.11 -2.15 -12.10
CA PRO A 244 -6.30 -1.19 -11.02
C PRO A 244 -7.80 -0.92 -10.81
N ILE A 245 -8.33 -1.25 -9.63
CA ILE A 245 -9.73 -1.09 -9.24
C ILE A 245 -9.86 -0.04 -8.14
N GLY A 246 -10.61 1.01 -8.41
CA GLY A 246 -10.85 2.08 -7.46
C GLY A 246 -11.91 3.07 -7.91
N VAL A 247 -12.20 4.04 -7.03
CA VAL A 247 -13.02 5.20 -7.37
C VAL A 247 -12.38 6.01 -8.49
N LEU A 248 -11.05 6.03 -8.54
CA LEU A 248 -10.32 6.57 -9.68
C LEU A 248 -9.05 5.76 -9.92
N SER A 249 -9.01 5.10 -11.08
CA SER A 249 -7.87 4.33 -11.55
C SER A 249 -7.28 4.99 -12.78
N ILE A 250 -6.08 5.56 -12.62
CA ILE A 250 -5.36 6.24 -13.70
C ILE A 250 -4.23 5.36 -14.18
N VAL A 251 -4.26 5.05 -15.48
CA VAL A 251 -3.14 4.42 -16.18
C VAL A 251 -2.67 5.40 -17.26
N ARG A 252 -1.39 5.83 -17.21
CA ARG A 252 -0.90 6.93 -18.07
C ARG A 252 -1.07 6.61 -19.55
N ASN A 253 -0.76 5.39 -19.98
CA ASN A 253 -0.95 4.91 -21.34
C ASN A 253 -2.10 3.90 -21.44
N GLY A 254 -3.11 4.03 -20.58
CA GLY A 254 -4.24 3.10 -20.49
C GLY A 254 -5.41 3.43 -21.41
N TYR A 255 -6.57 2.87 -21.05
CA TYR A 255 -7.84 3.14 -21.71
C TYR A 255 -8.26 4.58 -21.42
N ARG A 256 -8.37 5.38 -22.49
CA ARG A 256 -8.82 6.77 -22.47
C ARG A 256 -9.71 6.97 -23.68
N VAL A 257 -10.98 7.27 -23.44
CA VAL A 257 -11.97 7.38 -24.52
C VAL A 257 -12.88 8.55 -24.23
N PHE A 258 -13.10 9.38 -25.25
CA PHE A 258 -14.15 10.39 -25.23
C PHE A 258 -15.37 9.87 -25.98
N GLU A 259 -16.56 10.19 -25.48
CA GLU A 259 -17.81 9.79 -26.10
C GLU A 259 -18.72 10.98 -26.28
N LEU A 260 -19.37 11.03 -27.44
CA LEU A 260 -20.52 11.88 -27.71
C LEU A 260 -21.70 10.96 -27.98
N GLY A 261 -22.78 11.14 -27.22
CA GLY A 261 -23.92 10.24 -27.31
C GLY A 261 -25.25 10.89 -26.97
N THR A 262 -26.28 10.08 -27.11
CA THR A 262 -27.67 10.41 -26.77
C THR A 262 -28.32 9.21 -26.08
N THR A 263 -29.31 9.50 -25.27
CA THR A 263 -30.16 8.53 -24.58
C THR A 263 -31.61 8.96 -24.64
N GLU A 264 -32.51 8.08 -24.22
CA GLU A 264 -33.93 8.38 -24.07
C GLU A 264 -34.22 9.50 -23.05
N SER A 265 -33.32 9.73 -22.08
CA SER A 265 -33.50 10.71 -20.99
C SER A 265 -32.68 11.99 -21.18
N LEU A 266 -31.49 11.88 -21.75
CA LEU A 266 -30.55 12.98 -22.02
C LEU A 266 -30.16 12.94 -23.50
N TYR A 267 -30.47 14.00 -24.25
CA TYR A 267 -30.33 14.05 -25.71
C TYR A 267 -28.91 14.40 -26.18
N GLY A 268 -28.15 15.13 -25.36
CA GLY A 268 -26.74 15.41 -25.59
C GLY A 268 -25.93 14.93 -24.41
N MET A 269 -24.95 14.06 -24.64
CA MET A 269 -24.07 13.53 -23.59
C MET A 269 -22.61 13.57 -24.03
N VAL A 270 -21.77 13.95 -23.08
CA VAL A 270 -20.31 13.91 -23.21
C VAL A 270 -19.76 13.06 -22.07
N SER A 271 -19.01 12.01 -22.41
CA SER A 271 -18.37 11.14 -21.42
C SER A 271 -16.87 11.06 -21.64
N PHE A 272 -16.12 10.96 -20.55
CA PHE A 272 -14.71 10.63 -20.54
C PHE A 272 -14.49 9.37 -19.71
N LYS A 273 -13.90 8.35 -20.34
CA LYS A 273 -13.58 7.07 -19.72
C LYS A 273 -12.08 6.97 -19.49
N ILE A 274 -11.68 6.55 -18.30
CA ILE A 274 -10.27 6.42 -17.91
C ILE A 274 -9.99 5.14 -17.11
N GLY A 275 -8.87 4.47 -17.39
CA GLY A 275 -8.40 3.30 -16.64
C GLY A 275 -7.87 2.21 -17.57
N THR A 276 -8.51 1.05 -17.57
CA THR A 276 -8.18 -0.10 -18.42
C THR A 276 -9.43 -0.61 -19.13
N LYS A 277 -9.29 -1.38 -20.22
CA LYS A 277 -10.45 -2.03 -20.86
C LYS A 277 -11.18 -2.98 -19.90
N LYS A 278 -10.46 -3.63 -18.98
CA LYS A 278 -11.01 -4.57 -17.99
C LYS A 278 -11.79 -3.85 -16.87
N PHE A 279 -11.38 -2.64 -16.49
CA PHE A 279 -12.07 -1.75 -15.53
C PHE A 279 -11.71 -0.30 -15.81
N TYR A 280 -12.72 0.54 -16.02
CA TYR A 280 -12.57 1.99 -16.22
C TYR A 280 -13.61 2.77 -15.43
N ASN A 281 -13.23 3.99 -15.04
CA ASN A 281 -14.11 5.00 -14.48
C ASN A 281 -14.69 5.85 -15.61
N ILE A 282 -15.93 6.30 -15.44
CA ILE A 282 -16.66 7.13 -16.40
C ILE A 282 -17.03 8.43 -15.70
N LEU A 283 -16.60 9.55 -16.28
CA LEU A 283 -17.08 10.88 -15.93
C LEU A 283 -17.99 11.33 -17.06
N SER A 284 -19.22 11.70 -16.76
CA SER A 284 -20.22 12.00 -17.79
C SER A 284 -20.98 13.28 -17.44
N ALA A 285 -21.35 14.04 -18.46
CA ALA A 285 -22.26 15.16 -18.36
C ALA A 285 -23.29 15.06 -19.46
N GLY A 286 -24.53 15.46 -19.18
CA GLY A 286 -25.61 15.36 -20.14
C GLY A 286 -26.59 16.52 -20.07
N MET A 287 -27.34 16.71 -21.15
CA MET A 287 -28.39 17.71 -21.26
C MET A 287 -29.57 17.19 -22.07
N ALA A 288 -30.77 17.71 -21.76
CA ALA A 288 -31.97 17.56 -22.57
C ALA A 288 -32.88 18.78 -22.38
N VAL A 289 -33.72 19.06 -23.36
CA VAL A 289 -34.83 20.01 -23.20
C VAL A 289 -36.12 19.22 -23.29
N ARG A 290 -36.95 19.27 -22.25
CA ARG A 290 -38.19 18.50 -22.18
C ARG A 290 -39.26 19.28 -21.46
N ASN A 291 -40.46 19.34 -22.06
CA ASN A 291 -41.60 20.09 -21.52
C ASN A 291 -41.20 21.54 -21.17
N ASP A 292 -40.47 22.19 -22.07
CA ASP A 292 -39.91 23.55 -21.92
C ASP A 292 -38.93 23.74 -20.73
N LYS A 293 -38.49 22.65 -20.07
CA LYS A 293 -37.48 22.67 -19.01
C LYS A 293 -36.13 22.24 -19.54
N LEU A 294 -35.06 22.95 -19.14
CA LEU A 294 -33.68 22.53 -19.38
C LEU A 294 -33.24 21.53 -18.30
N LEU A 295 -32.90 20.32 -18.73
CA LEU A 295 -32.28 19.29 -17.89
C LEU A 295 -30.78 19.32 -18.13
N TRP A 296 -29.99 19.41 -17.07
CA TRP A 296 -28.55 19.18 -17.15
C TRP A 296 -28.07 18.29 -16.02
N SER A 297 -27.08 17.46 -16.29
CA SER A 297 -26.61 16.44 -15.36
C SER A 297 -25.11 16.27 -15.40
N TYR A 298 -24.58 15.77 -14.29
CA TYR A 298 -23.24 15.22 -14.19
C TYR A 298 -23.31 13.87 -13.50
N GLY A 299 -22.43 12.96 -13.89
CA GLY A 299 -22.50 11.59 -13.44
C GLY A 299 -21.13 10.92 -13.36
N TYR A 300 -21.10 9.89 -12.54
CA TYR A 300 -19.96 9.02 -12.34
C TYR A 300 -20.40 7.58 -12.57
N GLY A 301 -19.52 6.79 -13.15
CA GLY A 301 -19.78 5.38 -13.40
C GLY A 301 -18.52 4.54 -13.45
N ILE A 302 -18.75 3.25 -13.55
CA ILE A 302 -17.71 2.25 -13.79
C ILE A 302 -18.15 1.33 -14.91
N GLY A 303 -17.19 0.76 -15.63
CA GLY A 303 -17.50 -0.20 -16.66
C GLY A 303 -16.37 -1.16 -16.97
N THR A 304 -16.73 -2.16 -17.77
CA THR A 304 -15.80 -3.14 -18.34
C THR A 304 -16.10 -3.31 -19.82
N GLN A 305 -15.08 -3.64 -20.60
CA GLN A 305 -15.15 -3.88 -22.03
C GLN A 305 -14.61 -5.28 -22.34
N VAL A 306 -15.41 -6.07 -23.06
CA VAL A 306 -15.09 -7.40 -23.52
C VAL A 306 -15.03 -7.40 -25.04
N ALA A 307 -13.88 -7.76 -25.62
CA ALA A 307 -13.75 -7.90 -27.06
C ALA A 307 -14.47 -9.18 -27.53
N ILE A 308 -15.36 -9.06 -28.52
CA ILE A 308 -16.09 -10.19 -29.11
C ILE A 308 -15.54 -10.56 -30.49
N GLY A 309 -14.93 -9.61 -31.18
CA GLY A 309 -14.27 -9.87 -32.46
C GLY A 309 -13.29 -8.75 -32.81
N ALA A 310 -12.68 -8.85 -33.99
CA ALA A 310 -11.65 -7.91 -34.42
C ALA A 310 -12.14 -6.45 -34.51
N LYS A 311 -13.43 -6.24 -34.76
CA LYS A 311 -14.05 -4.91 -34.90
C LYS A 311 -15.22 -4.68 -33.94
N ALA A 312 -15.43 -5.58 -32.97
CA ALA A 312 -16.62 -5.55 -32.13
C ALA A 312 -16.28 -5.76 -30.64
N ASP A 313 -16.83 -4.89 -29.81
CA ASP A 313 -16.70 -4.92 -28.35
C ASP A 313 -18.09 -4.88 -27.69
N LEU A 314 -18.23 -5.52 -26.53
CA LEU A 314 -19.34 -5.27 -25.60
C LEU A 314 -18.84 -4.48 -24.40
N ASN A 315 -19.61 -3.48 -24.00
CA ASN A 315 -19.39 -2.71 -22.79
C ASN A 315 -20.52 -2.97 -21.80
N PHE A 316 -20.17 -3.24 -20.54
CA PHE A 316 -21.11 -3.32 -19.42
C PHE A 316 -20.79 -2.16 -18.49
N GLU A 317 -21.76 -1.28 -18.28
CA GLU A 317 -21.53 -0.01 -17.57
C GLU A 317 -22.64 0.26 -16.57
N GLY A 318 -22.25 0.75 -15.40
CA GLY A 318 -23.15 1.25 -14.36
C GLY A 318 -22.81 2.72 -14.08
N LEU A 319 -23.81 3.60 -14.14
CA LEU A 319 -23.66 5.03 -13.98
C LEU A 319 -24.72 5.59 -13.04
N VAL A 320 -24.35 6.64 -12.32
CA VAL A 320 -25.28 7.46 -11.53
C VAL A 320 -25.10 8.91 -11.95
N TYR A 321 -26.21 9.58 -12.23
CA TYR A 321 -26.26 11.00 -12.58
C TYR A 321 -27.04 11.75 -11.51
N HIS A 322 -26.53 12.90 -11.10
CA HIS A 322 -27.35 13.94 -10.48
C HIS A 322 -27.93 14.81 -11.58
N VAL A 323 -29.24 15.01 -11.59
CA VAL A 323 -29.94 15.76 -12.64
C VAL A 323 -30.59 16.99 -12.03
N ASN A 324 -30.35 18.14 -12.65
CA ASN A 324 -30.93 19.41 -12.27
C ASN A 324 -31.99 19.78 -13.31
N GLU A 325 -33.18 20.18 -12.84
CA GLU A 325 -34.31 20.53 -13.71
C GLU A 325 -34.60 22.03 -13.60
N ASP A 326 -34.28 22.76 -14.67
CA ASP A 326 -34.56 24.20 -14.82
C ASP A 326 -33.91 25.11 -13.76
N GLU A 327 -32.91 24.58 -13.05
CA GLU A 327 -32.14 25.29 -12.03
C GLU A 327 -30.64 25.05 -12.26
N TRP A 328 -29.82 26.05 -11.93
CA TRP A 328 -28.35 25.93 -12.04
C TRP A 328 -27.75 25.00 -10.98
N GLN A 329 -28.43 24.77 -9.86
CA GLN A 329 -28.04 23.77 -8.88
C GLN A 329 -29.26 23.44 -8.02
N ASP A 330 -29.77 22.22 -8.14
CA ASP A 330 -30.81 21.70 -7.26
C ASP A 330 -30.14 20.86 -6.15
N ASN A 331 -30.47 21.18 -4.90
CA ASN A 331 -29.98 20.44 -3.72
C ASN A 331 -30.91 19.28 -3.34
N LYS A 332 -32.00 19.08 -4.08
CA LYS A 332 -32.92 17.96 -3.85
C LYS A 332 -32.35 16.67 -4.39
N LEU A 333 -32.82 15.55 -3.82
CA LEU A 333 -32.52 14.24 -4.36
C LEU A 333 -33.12 14.14 -5.77
N ASN A 334 -32.26 14.00 -6.78
CA ASN A 334 -32.69 13.75 -8.16
C ASN A 334 -31.65 12.93 -8.91
N LEU A 335 -31.67 11.62 -8.68
CA LEU A 335 -30.69 10.68 -9.19
C LEU A 335 -31.25 9.83 -10.33
N LEU A 336 -30.54 9.79 -11.45
CA LEU A 336 -30.75 8.82 -12.53
C LEU A 336 -29.67 7.73 -12.45
N ASN A 337 -30.06 6.54 -12.03
CA ASN A 337 -29.21 5.36 -11.99
C ASN A 337 -29.40 4.58 -13.29
N LYS A 338 -28.31 4.17 -13.94
CA LYS A 338 -28.32 3.54 -15.26
C LYS A 338 -27.41 2.32 -15.28
N ILE A 339 -27.92 1.18 -15.73
CA ILE A 339 -27.12 0.01 -16.09
C ILE A 339 -27.31 -0.21 -17.59
N GLN A 340 -26.23 -0.39 -18.34
CA GLN A 340 -26.30 -0.51 -19.80
C GLN A 340 -25.36 -1.58 -20.35
N VAL A 341 -25.80 -2.18 -21.46
CA VAL A 341 -25.01 -3.12 -22.26
C VAL A 341 -24.91 -2.54 -23.65
N LEU A 342 -23.70 -2.17 -24.09
CA LEU A 342 -23.48 -1.46 -25.35
C LEU A 342 -22.64 -2.33 -26.28
N ALA A 343 -23.14 -2.56 -27.49
CA ALA A 343 -22.34 -3.09 -28.58
C ALA A 343 -21.61 -1.95 -29.28
N SER A 344 -20.32 -2.16 -29.55
CA SER A 344 -19.46 -1.16 -30.20
C SER A 344 -18.85 -1.74 -31.46
N TRP A 345 -18.88 -0.96 -32.55
CA TRP A 345 -18.30 -1.31 -33.83
C TRP A 345 -17.16 -0.35 -34.17
N ASN A 346 -15.94 -0.89 -34.22
CA ASN A 346 -14.71 -0.16 -34.54
C ASN A 346 -14.56 -0.07 -36.06
N PHE A 347 -14.89 1.09 -36.64
CA PHE A 347 -14.86 1.31 -38.09
C PHE A 347 -13.55 1.95 -38.57
N SER A 348 -12.80 2.61 -37.68
CA SER A 348 -11.47 3.17 -37.99
C SER A 348 -10.54 3.09 -36.76
N ASN A 349 -9.26 3.43 -36.94
CA ASN A 349 -8.31 3.44 -35.84
C ASN A 349 -8.66 4.55 -34.86
N GLY A 350 -9.12 4.16 -33.68
CA GLY A 350 -9.49 5.11 -32.63
C GLY A 350 -10.87 5.74 -32.80
N MET A 351 -11.78 5.21 -33.63
CA MET A 351 -13.18 5.64 -33.60
C MET A 351 -14.13 4.44 -33.63
N SER A 352 -15.22 4.52 -32.87
CA SER A 352 -16.25 3.49 -32.84
C SER A 352 -17.66 4.06 -32.73
N LEU A 353 -18.61 3.35 -33.34
CA LEU A 353 -20.04 3.57 -33.09
C LEU A 353 -20.48 2.64 -31.99
N PHE A 354 -21.35 3.11 -31.10
CA PHE A 354 -21.93 2.25 -30.08
C PHE A 354 -23.44 2.41 -29.98
N GLY A 355 -24.10 1.34 -29.56
CA GLY A 355 -25.53 1.30 -29.34
C GLY A 355 -25.92 0.14 -28.45
N GLY A 356 -26.94 0.32 -27.61
CA GLY A 356 -27.47 -0.80 -26.84
C GLY A 356 -28.52 -0.43 -25.80
N PRO A 357 -29.20 -1.44 -25.25
CA PRO A 357 -30.24 -1.25 -24.23
C PRO A 357 -29.67 -0.75 -22.91
N SER A 358 -30.50 -0.02 -22.18
CA SER A 358 -30.24 0.37 -20.79
C SER A 358 -31.43 0.09 -19.90
N PHE A 359 -31.17 -0.03 -18.61
CA PHE A 359 -32.18 -0.08 -17.56
C PHE A 359 -31.95 1.08 -16.60
N ASN A 360 -32.99 1.87 -16.38
CA ASN A 360 -32.90 3.12 -15.66
C ASN A 360 -33.78 3.11 -14.42
N GLY A 361 -33.26 3.69 -13.34
CA GLY A 361 -33.98 3.93 -12.10
C GLY A 361 -33.79 5.36 -11.62
N VAL A 362 -34.86 6.14 -11.69
CA VAL A 362 -34.91 7.51 -11.20
C VAL A 362 -35.36 7.50 -9.75
N VAL A 363 -34.61 8.17 -8.88
CA VAL A 363 -34.92 8.39 -7.47
C VAL A 363 -34.95 9.89 -7.23
N SER A 364 -36.14 10.43 -7.01
CA SER A 364 -36.36 11.88 -6.92
C SER A 364 -37.27 12.26 -5.75
N ASP A 365 -37.02 13.40 -5.10
CA ASP A 365 -37.96 13.95 -4.11
C ASP A 365 -39.10 14.70 -4.79
N LEU A 366 -40.33 14.53 -4.27
CA LEU A 366 -41.50 15.27 -4.74
C LEU A 366 -41.47 16.72 -4.22
N LYS A 367 -41.67 17.69 -5.11
CA LYS A 367 -41.83 19.10 -4.70
C LYS A 367 -43.11 19.23 -3.87
N GLN A 368 -42.98 19.54 -2.59
CA GLN A 368 -44.09 19.78 -1.68
C GLN A 368 -44.64 21.19 -1.94
N GLY A 369 -45.80 21.31 -2.59
CA GLY A 369 -46.46 22.60 -2.77
C GLY A 369 -47.43 22.74 -3.94
N ASP A 370 -47.40 21.87 -4.96
CA ASP A 370 -48.30 21.98 -6.12
C ASP A 370 -49.03 20.67 -6.43
N THR A 371 -50.33 20.80 -6.67
CA THR A 371 -51.25 19.71 -7.00
C THR A 371 -50.82 18.95 -8.26
N GLN A 372 -50.51 17.66 -8.10
CA GLN A 372 -50.51 16.61 -9.14
C GLN A 372 -49.63 16.76 -10.42
N THR A 373 -48.82 17.81 -10.61
CA THR A 373 -48.17 18.03 -11.93
C THR A 373 -46.64 18.12 -11.98
N ASP A 374 -45.92 18.33 -10.87
CA ASP A 374 -44.46 18.47 -10.91
C ASP A 374 -43.74 17.16 -10.53
N ASN A 375 -44.00 16.08 -11.29
CA ASN A 375 -43.14 14.90 -11.27
C ASN A 375 -41.81 15.25 -11.98
N SER A 376 -40.71 14.61 -11.57
CA SER A 376 -39.44 14.71 -12.30
C SER A 376 -39.67 14.44 -13.78
N SER A 377 -39.15 15.31 -14.64
CA SER A 377 -39.29 15.20 -16.09
C SER A 377 -38.26 14.25 -16.72
N ILE A 378 -37.37 13.65 -15.91
CA ILE A 378 -36.32 12.71 -16.34
C ILE A 378 -36.88 11.46 -17.03
N PRO A 379 -37.81 10.68 -16.44
CA PRO A 379 -38.33 9.49 -17.11
C PRO A 379 -39.25 9.89 -18.27
N PRO A 380 -38.96 9.48 -19.53
CA PRO A 380 -39.86 9.72 -20.65
C PRO A 380 -41.15 8.87 -20.55
N TYR A 381 -41.07 7.74 -19.85
CA TYR A 381 -42.17 6.83 -19.55
C TYR A 381 -41.82 6.01 -18.29
N SER A 382 -42.78 5.25 -17.77
CA SER A 382 -42.58 4.39 -16.60
C SER A 382 -43.17 3.00 -16.82
N VAL A 383 -42.39 1.96 -16.49
CA VAL A 383 -42.90 0.58 -16.37
C VAL A 383 -43.28 0.27 -14.93
N TRP A 384 -42.59 0.86 -13.98
CA TRP A 384 -42.89 0.77 -12.56
C TRP A 384 -42.67 2.11 -11.87
N LYS A 385 -43.56 2.43 -10.93
CA LYS A 385 -43.55 3.70 -10.18
C LYS A 385 -44.02 3.45 -8.76
N LYS A 386 -43.29 3.97 -7.77
CA LYS A 386 -43.69 3.95 -6.36
C LYS A 386 -43.28 5.24 -5.66
N THR A 387 -44.22 5.82 -4.92
CA THR A 387 -43.99 6.95 -4.03
C THR A 387 -44.01 6.47 -2.59
N TYR A 388 -43.00 6.86 -1.81
CA TYR A 388 -42.86 6.52 -0.39
C TYR A 388 -43.42 7.65 0.48
N SER A 389 -43.77 7.31 1.73
CA SER A 389 -44.38 8.25 2.69
C SER A 389 -43.48 9.43 3.06
N ASN A 390 -42.17 9.30 2.85
CA ASN A 390 -41.18 10.36 3.07
C ASN A 390 -41.08 11.36 1.90
N GLY A 391 -41.90 11.22 0.85
CA GLY A 391 -41.89 12.11 -0.32
C GLY A 391 -40.93 11.69 -1.43
N THR A 392 -40.18 10.59 -1.28
CA THR A 392 -39.30 10.06 -2.33
C THR A 392 -40.10 9.23 -3.35
N GLN A 393 -39.85 9.45 -4.64
CA GLN A 393 -40.42 8.70 -5.75
C GLN A 393 -39.33 7.90 -6.45
N VAL A 394 -39.66 6.64 -6.78
CA VAL A 394 -38.81 5.77 -7.60
C VAL A 394 -39.55 5.39 -8.88
N VAL A 395 -38.92 5.62 -10.02
CA VAL A 395 -39.44 5.30 -11.36
C VAL A 395 -38.45 4.42 -12.12
N LEU A 396 -38.92 3.29 -12.64
CA LEU A 396 -38.09 2.37 -13.44
C LEU A 396 -38.60 2.30 -14.88
N TYR A 397 -37.67 2.28 -15.83
CA TYR A 397 -37.98 2.15 -17.25
C TYR A 397 -36.78 1.57 -18.04
N PRO A 398 -37.03 0.73 -19.06
CA PRO A 398 -36.00 0.37 -20.04
C PRO A 398 -35.66 1.60 -20.90
N GLY A 399 -34.48 1.65 -21.48
CA GLY A 399 -33.99 2.73 -22.33
C GLY A 399 -33.01 2.25 -23.38
N PHE A 400 -32.40 3.20 -24.08
CA PHE A 400 -31.43 2.93 -25.14
C PHE A 400 -30.38 4.04 -25.22
N SER A 401 -29.12 3.66 -25.38
CA SER A 401 -28.02 4.61 -25.55
C SER A 401 -27.34 4.38 -26.87
N MET A 402 -26.94 5.45 -27.55
CA MET A 402 -26.14 5.38 -28.76
C MET A 402 -25.20 6.57 -28.90
N GLY A 403 -24.14 6.41 -29.69
CA GLY A 403 -23.22 7.49 -29.97
C GLY A 403 -21.96 7.07 -30.71
N VAL A 404 -20.99 7.96 -30.65
CA VAL A 404 -19.65 7.82 -31.24
C VAL A 404 -18.62 7.92 -30.12
N ARG A 405 -17.54 7.14 -30.22
CA ARG A 405 -16.38 7.21 -29.33
C ARG A 405 -15.11 7.48 -30.13
N PHE A 406 -14.16 8.17 -29.52
CA PHE A 406 -12.85 8.45 -30.09
C PHE A 406 -11.72 8.55 -29.05
#